data_AF-A0A1V5YZ33-F1
#
_entry.id   AF-A0A1V5YZ33-F1
#
_cell.length_a   1.000
_cell.length_b   1.000
_cell.length_c   1.000
_cell.angle_alpha   90.00
_cell.angle_beta   90.00
_cell.angle_gamma   90.00
#
_symmetry.space_group_name_H-M   'P 1'
#
loop_
_entity.id
_entity.type
_entity.pdbx_description
1 polymer ?
#
loop_
_entity_poly.entity_id
_entity_poly.type
_entity_poly.pdbx_seq_one_letter_code
_entity_poly.pdbx_strand_id
1 'polypeptide(L)' 'MNDKASFQIKFDGSKTPRSVTLSSGNRAQFKRDGDAEVIERWLGLRGFIVGAGGASDE' A
#
# COMPACT_ATOMS: atom_id res chain seq x y z
N MET A 1 4.49 -20.72 1.10
CA MET A 1 3.76 -19.81 2.00
C MET A 1 3.17 -18.69 1.15
N ASN A 2 1.84 -18.49 1.17
CA ASN A 2 1.21 -17.31 0.57
C ASN A 2 1.14 -16.23 1.66
N ASP A 3 2.28 -15.60 1.96
CA ASP A 3 2.31 -14.56 2.98
C ASP A 3 1.61 -13.33 2.42
N LYS A 4 0.54 -12.93 3.10
CA LYS A 4 -0.27 -11.76 2.75
C LYS A 4 -0.49 -10.90 3.99
N ALA A 5 -0.30 -9.60 3.84
CA ALA A 5 -0.58 -8.61 4.86
C ALA A 5 -1.71 -7.71 4.36
N SER A 6 -2.74 -7.51 5.20
CA SER A 6 -3.88 -6.66 4.86
C SER A 6 -3.96 -5.48 5.80
N PHE A 7 -4.15 -4.29 5.23
CA PHE A 7 -4.22 -3.02 5.94
C PHE A 7 -5.54 -2.31 5.65
N GLN A 8 -6.11 -1.68 6.67
CA GLN A 8 -7.28 -0.82 6.53
C GLN A 8 -6.81 0.64 6.54
N ILE A 9 -7.02 1.34 5.42
CA ILE A 9 -6.65 2.75 5.24
C ILE A 9 -7.94 3.57 5.16
N LYS A 10 -8.15 4.45 6.14
CA LYS A 10 -9.26 5.41 6.10
C LYS A 10 -8.77 6.70 5.45
N PHE A 11 -9.24 6.97 4.24
CA PHE A 11 -9.01 8.25 3.57
C PHE A 11 -9.92 9.33 4.15
N ASP A 12 -9.42 10.57 4.16
CA ASP A 12 -10.23 11.72 4.53
C ASP A 12 -11.41 11.87 3.54
N GLY A 13 -12.58 12.21 4.06
CA GLY A 13 -13.84 12.22 3.29
C GLY A 13 -14.45 10.86 2.93
N SER A 14 -13.77 9.72 3.18
CA SER A 14 -14.36 8.39 2.95
C SER A 14 -15.17 7.92 4.16
N LYS A 15 -16.42 7.52 3.92
CA LYS A 15 -17.28 6.89 4.95
C LYS A 15 -16.79 5.50 5.36
N THR A 16 -16.08 4.80 4.48
CA THR A 16 -15.63 3.43 4.71
C THR A 16 -14.12 3.31 4.50
N PRO A 17 -13.38 2.70 5.45
CA PRO A 17 -11.98 2.37 5.24
C PRO A 17 -11.79 1.48 4.01
N ARG A 18 -10.64 1.59 3.37
CA ARG A 18 -10.25 0.81 2.19
C ARG A 18 -9.26 -0.27 2.62
N SER A 19 -9.41 -1.46 2.04
CA SER A 19 -8.49 -2.56 2.31
C SER A 19 -7.40 -2.57 1.25
N VAL A 20 -6.14 -2.57 1.69
CA VAL A 20 -4.96 -2.78 0.85
C VAL A 20 -4.32 -4.10 1.26
N THR A 21 -4.14 -5.00 0.30
CA THR A 21 -3.49 -6.29 0.54
C THR A 21 -2.15 -6.32 -0.18
N LEU A 22 -1.09 -6.56 0.59
CA LEU A 22 0.24 -6.87 0.08
C LEU A 22 0.41 -8.39 0.10
N SER A 23 0.94 -8.95 -0.99
CA SER A 23 1.21 -10.38 -1.11
C SER A 23 2.64 -10.64 -1.56
N SER A 24 3.14 -11.85 -1.31
CA SER A 24 4.51 -12.34 -1.54
C SER A 24 4.97 -12.39 -3.02
N GLY A 25 4.63 -11.40 -3.83
CA GLY A 25 5.08 -11.25 -5.22
C GLY A 25 5.22 -9.80 -5.64
N ASN A 26 5.51 -8.89 -4.69
CA ASN A 26 5.53 -7.43 -4.88
C ASN A 26 4.22 -6.90 -5.50
N ARG A 27 3.08 -7.53 -5.17
CA ARG A 27 1.75 -7.15 -5.67
C ARG A 27 0.94 -6.52 -4.56
N ALA A 28 0.59 -5.25 -4.77
CA ALA A 28 -0.47 -4.57 -4.03
C ALA A 28 -1.80 -4.75 -4.76
N GLN A 29 -2.86 -5.05 -4.01
CA GLN A 29 -4.23 -5.11 -4.53
C GLN A 29 -5.11 -4.11 -3.77
N PHE A 30 -5.91 -3.37 -4.54
CA PHE A 30 -6.90 -2.43 -4.06
C PHE A 30 -8.12 -2.43 -5.00
N LYS A 31 -9.27 -1.97 -4.49
CA LYS A 31 -10.57 -2.17 -5.15
C LYS A 31 -10.99 -1.06 -6.11
N ARG A 32 -10.25 0.05 -6.20
CA ARG A 32 -10.66 1.24 -6.96
C ARG A 32 -9.46 1.92 -7.64
N ASP A 33 -9.55 2.14 -8.94
CA ASP A 33 -8.46 2.70 -9.74
C ASP A 33 -8.05 4.11 -9.28
N GLY A 34 -9.02 4.92 -8.85
CA GLY A 34 -8.74 6.27 -8.33
C GLY A 34 -8.01 6.31 -6.97
N ASP A 35 -7.91 5.18 -6.27
CA ASP A 35 -7.20 5.09 -5.00
C ASP A 35 -5.72 4.66 -5.21
N ALA A 36 -5.33 4.29 -6.43
CA ALA A 36 -4.00 3.75 -6.76
C ALA A 36 -2.86 4.68 -6.33
N GLU A 37 -2.90 5.93 -6.80
CA GLU A 37 -1.86 6.94 -6.54
C GLU A 37 -1.74 7.23 -5.03
N VAL A 38 -2.88 7.30 -4.33
CA VAL A 38 -2.90 7.56 -2.89
C VAL A 38 -2.33 6.37 -2.10
N ILE A 39 -2.63 5.15 -2.53
CA ILE A 39 -2.12 3.92 -1.92
C ILE A 39 -0.63 3.76 -2.18
N GLU A 40 -0.15 4.01 -3.40
CA GLU A 40 1.27 3.98 -3.73
C GLU A 40 2.05 5.00 -2.91
N ARG A 41 1.54 6.24 -2.79
CA ARG A 41 2.14 7.26 -1.92
C ARG A 41 2.16 6.81 -0.46
N TRP A 42 1.07 6.22 0.04
CA TRP A 42 0.98 5.71 1.41
C TRP A 42 1.97 4.57 1.68
N LEU A 43 2.17 3.68 0.70
CA LEU A 43 3.12 2.57 0.76
C LEU A 43 4.57 3.08 0.74
N GLY A 44 4.88 4.05 -0.14
CA GLY A 44 6.19 4.69 -0.22
C GLY A 44 6.56 5.41 1.07
N LEU A 45 5.64 6.22 1.64
CA LEU A 45 5.85 6.93 2.91
C LEU A 45 6.12 5.99 4.11
N ARG A 46 5.70 4.73 4.03
CA ARG A 46 5.92 3.71 5.07
C ARG A 46 7.07 2.75 4.76
N GLY A 47 7.80 2.98 3.67
CA GLY A 47 8.93 2.14 3.27
C GLY A 47 8.54 0.77 2.71
N PHE A 48 7.29 0.56 2.34
CA PHE A 48 6.87 -0.70 1.71
C PHE A 48 7.34 -0.83 0.25
N ILE A 49 7.69 0.28 -0.41
CA ILE A 49 8.22 0.29 -1.78
C ILE A 49 9.73 0.54 -1.71
N VAL A 50 10.51 -0.54 -1.84
CA VAL A 50 11.97 -0.47 -1.90
C VAL A 50 12.36 -0.17 -3.36
N GLY A 51 12.70 1.09 -3.66
CA GLY A 51 13.20 1.50 -4.98
C GLY A 51 12.64 2.79 -5.56
N ALA A 52 11.62 3.41 -4.96
CA ALA A 52 11.03 4.66 -5.46
C ALA A 52 11.70 5.95 -4.91
N GLY A 53 12.67 5.83 -3.98
CA GLY A 53 13.49 6.95 -3.53
C GLY A 53 13.81 6.91 -2.04
N GLY A 54 15.07 6.59 -1.72
CA GLY A 54 15.77 7.06 -0.51
C GLY A 54 15.46 6.35 0.82
N ALA A 55 16.17 5.25 1.08
CA ALA A 55 17.03 5.05 2.26
C ALA A 55 17.45 3.58 2.27
N SER A 56 18.60 3.30 1.68
CA SER A 56 19.42 2.17 2.12
C SER A 56 19.82 2.46 3.55
N ASP A 57 19.26 1.73 4.51
CA ASP A 57 19.89 1.57 5.81
C ASP A 57 20.59 0.20 5.75
N GLU A 58 21.89 0.23 6.03
CA GLU A 58 22.87 -0.88 5.97
C GLU A 58 22.48 -2.09 6.84
#